data_AF-A0A086AW14-F1
#
_entry.id   AF-A0A086AW14-F1
#
_cell.length_a   1.000
_cell.length_b   1.000
_cell.length_c   1.000
_cell.angle_alpha   90.00
_cell.angle_beta   90.00
_cell.angle_gamma   90.00
#
_symmetry.space_group_name_H-M   'P 1'
#
loop_
_entity.id
_entity.type
_entity.pdbx_description
1 polymer ?
#
loop_
_entity_poly.entity_id
_entity_poly.type
_entity_poly.pdbx_seq_one_letter_code
_entity_poly.pdbx_strand_id
1 'polypeptide(L)'
;MKKILLIIGFVCFQSFSAQSIMDFDLKNVELQGMKPATIDKEMKDIGITKIPFVTDNPDIISKIEGPETAATIKNFYTFTYNNAKKDDGGVMVYEFKTKTDLDVFLAKNYEQSNSRILVKGLFCINIWSDYGLHVKGKETSEDHLNKLEKYYTNLGAKRVKLQEMQPVDATDQ
;
A
#
# COMPACT_ATOMS: atom_id res chain seq x y z
N MET A 1 -47.64 -43.75 -1.19
CA MET A 1 -46.98 -43.24 -2.43
C MET A 1 -46.00 -42.15 -2.05
N LYS A 2 -44.71 -42.35 -2.33
CA LYS A 2 -43.59 -41.45 -2.00
C LYS A 2 -43.67 -40.19 -2.88
N LYS A 3 -43.62 -38.99 -2.28
CA LYS A 3 -43.27 -37.74 -2.97
C LYS A 3 -41.92 -37.29 -2.42
N ILE A 4 -40.88 -37.50 -3.21
CA ILE A 4 -39.52 -37.02 -2.94
C ILE A 4 -39.49 -35.56 -3.42
N LEU A 5 -39.32 -34.62 -2.49
CA LEU A 5 -39.02 -33.23 -2.83
C LEU A 5 -37.51 -33.16 -3.15
N LEU A 6 -37.17 -33.00 -4.42
CA LEU A 6 -35.83 -32.68 -4.88
C LEU A 6 -35.59 -31.18 -4.64
N ILE A 7 -35.00 -30.83 -3.50
CA ILE A 7 -34.39 -29.51 -3.30
C ILE A 7 -33.00 -29.61 -3.91
N ILE A 8 -32.88 -29.22 -5.18
CA ILE A 8 -31.59 -28.96 -5.81
C ILE A 8 -31.11 -27.64 -5.24
N GLY A 9 -30.42 -27.71 -4.10
CA GLY A 9 -29.67 -26.60 -3.54
C GLY A 9 -28.53 -26.26 -4.48
N PHE A 10 -28.79 -25.37 -5.44
CA PHE A 10 -27.75 -24.72 -6.23
C PHE A 10 -27.07 -23.69 -5.32
N VAL A 11 -26.29 -24.18 -4.35
CA VAL A 11 -25.35 -23.34 -3.62
C VAL A 11 -24.23 -23.07 -4.62
N CYS A 12 -24.37 -21.97 -5.36
CA CYS A 12 -23.24 -21.32 -6.00
C CYS A 12 -22.25 -20.97 -4.88
N PHE A 13 -21.36 -21.90 -4.54
CA PHE A 13 -20.07 -21.57 -3.97
C PHE A 13 -19.37 -20.74 -5.05
N GLN A 14 -19.67 -19.44 -5.10
CA GLN A 14 -18.73 -18.50 -5.66
C GLN A 14 -17.51 -18.60 -4.76
N SER A 15 -16.51 -19.36 -5.21
CA SER A 15 -15.19 -19.38 -4.62
C SER A 15 -14.67 -17.95 -4.70
N PHE A 16 -14.96 -17.14 -3.69
CA PHE A 16 -14.24 -15.90 -3.45
C PHE A 16 -12.80 -16.33 -3.20
N SER A 17 -12.01 -16.38 -4.27
CA SER A 17 -10.57 -16.49 -4.14
C SER A 17 -10.16 -15.24 -3.38
N ALA A 18 -9.77 -15.39 -2.12
CA ALA A 18 -9.24 -14.29 -1.35
C ALA A 18 -8.03 -13.75 -2.12
N GLN A 19 -8.08 -12.48 -2.53
CA GLN A 19 -6.95 -11.84 -3.19
C GLN A 19 -5.74 -11.92 -2.26
N SER A 20 -4.60 -12.38 -2.77
CA SER A 20 -3.36 -12.41 -2.00
C SER A 20 -2.73 -11.02 -1.98
N ILE A 21 -2.11 -10.63 -0.87
CA ILE A 21 -1.36 -9.37 -0.81
C ILE A 21 -0.20 -9.34 -1.82
N MET A 22 0.30 -10.51 -2.22
CA MET A 22 1.34 -10.63 -3.25
C MET A 22 0.84 -10.32 -4.67
N ASP A 23 -0.47 -10.23 -4.88
CA ASP A 23 -1.02 -9.83 -6.18
C ASP A 23 -0.79 -8.32 -6.46
N PHE A 24 -0.36 -7.57 -5.45
CA PHE A 24 0.02 -6.15 -5.54
C PHE A 24 1.54 -5.95 -5.78
N ASP A 25 2.30 -7.01 -6.05
CA ASP A 25 3.76 -6.93 -6.18
C ASP A 25 4.19 -6.02 -7.35
N LEU A 26 5.16 -5.13 -7.12
CA LEU A 26 5.71 -4.21 -8.13
C LEU A 26 6.76 -4.83 -9.07
N LYS A 27 6.93 -6.15 -9.10
CA LYS A 27 7.95 -6.91 -9.84
C LYS A 27 8.26 -6.49 -11.29
N ASN A 28 7.40 -5.73 -11.96
CA ASN A 28 7.57 -5.26 -13.34
C ASN A 28 7.37 -3.74 -13.53
N VAL A 29 7.36 -2.94 -12.46
CA VAL A 29 7.21 -1.48 -12.57
C VAL A 29 8.58 -0.82 -12.45
N GLU A 30 9.01 -0.11 -13.49
CA GLU A 30 10.27 0.62 -13.48
C GLU A 30 10.04 2.12 -13.23
N LEU A 31 10.74 2.65 -12.23
CA LEU A 31 10.84 4.07 -11.92
C LEU A 31 12.20 4.60 -12.41
N GLN A 32 12.20 5.58 -13.31
CA GLN A 32 13.44 6.01 -13.96
C GLN A 32 14.44 6.51 -12.92
N GLY A 33 15.67 5.97 -12.98
CA GLY A 33 16.75 6.41 -12.11
C GLY A 33 16.69 5.84 -10.68
N MET A 34 15.72 4.97 -10.38
CA MET A 34 15.65 4.24 -9.12
C MET A 34 15.88 2.73 -9.33
N LYS A 35 16.31 2.05 -8.28
CA LYS A 35 16.49 0.59 -8.23
C LYS A 35 15.84 0.04 -6.96
N PRO A 36 15.47 -1.25 -6.91
CA PRO A 36 15.02 -1.86 -5.66
C PRO A 36 16.01 -1.58 -4.53
N ALA A 37 15.48 -1.15 -3.39
CA ALA A 37 16.29 -0.75 -2.26
C ALA A 37 17.13 -1.93 -1.74
N THR A 38 18.37 -1.66 -1.41
CA THR A 38 19.22 -2.59 -0.67
C THR A 38 18.90 -2.51 0.82
N ILE A 39 18.97 -3.64 1.51
CA ILE A 39 18.59 -3.72 2.92
C ILE A 39 19.71 -3.21 3.79
N ASP A 40 19.47 -2.08 4.44
CA ASP A 40 20.37 -1.48 5.40
C ASP A 40 20.21 -2.09 6.81
N LYS A 41 20.89 -1.49 7.78
CA LYS A 41 20.87 -1.95 9.16
C LYS A 41 19.52 -1.66 9.84
N GLU A 42 18.94 -0.49 9.61
CA GLU A 42 17.68 -0.08 10.24
C GLU A 42 16.54 -1.01 9.83
N MET A 43 16.45 -1.35 8.53
CA MET A 43 15.53 -2.34 8.01
C MET A 43 15.71 -3.71 8.67
N LYS A 44 16.95 -4.17 8.87
CA LYS A 44 17.23 -5.45 9.54
C LYS A 44 16.84 -5.43 11.01
N ASP A 45 17.11 -4.33 11.70
CA ASP A 45 16.83 -4.17 13.14
C ASP A 45 15.30 -4.23 13.42
N ILE A 46 14.48 -3.80 12.46
CA ILE A 46 13.01 -3.95 12.53
C ILE A 46 12.50 -5.30 12.01
N GLY A 47 13.32 -6.11 11.33
CA GLY A 47 13.00 -7.47 10.88
C GLY A 47 12.80 -7.63 9.37
N ILE A 48 13.08 -6.60 8.57
CA ILE A 48 13.02 -6.66 7.10
C ILE A 48 14.31 -7.30 6.55
N THR A 49 14.15 -8.43 5.86
CA THR A 49 15.29 -9.28 5.42
C THR A 49 15.37 -9.49 3.90
N LYS A 50 14.35 -9.07 3.15
CA LYS A 50 14.30 -9.06 1.68
C LYS A 50 13.40 -7.93 1.18
N ILE A 51 13.62 -7.46 -0.05
CA ILE A 51 12.70 -6.59 -0.80
C ILE A 51 12.28 -7.35 -2.08
N PRO A 52 10.97 -7.49 -2.39
CA PRO A 52 9.84 -7.06 -1.55
C PRO A 52 9.76 -7.79 -0.22
N PHE A 53 9.18 -7.11 0.77
CA PHE A 53 8.94 -7.64 2.10
C PHE A 53 7.45 -7.89 2.31
N VAL A 54 7.11 -9.02 2.93
CA VAL A 54 5.74 -9.35 3.33
C VAL A 54 5.76 -9.94 4.74
N THR A 55 4.79 -9.58 5.57
CA THR A 55 4.68 -10.11 6.93
C THR A 55 3.24 -10.04 7.43
N ASP A 56 2.86 -10.99 8.28
CA ASP A 56 1.67 -10.96 9.13
C ASP A 56 2.04 -10.78 10.62
N ASN A 57 3.34 -10.66 10.93
CA ASN A 57 3.83 -10.54 12.30
C ASN A 57 3.54 -9.13 12.87
N PRO A 58 2.65 -8.99 13.88
CA PRO A 58 2.29 -7.70 14.45
C PRO A 58 3.45 -6.99 15.16
N ASP A 59 4.46 -7.71 15.64
CA ASP A 59 5.65 -7.11 16.27
C ASP A 59 6.54 -6.40 15.25
N ILE A 60 6.57 -6.89 14.01
CA ILE A 60 7.29 -6.21 12.92
C ILE A 60 6.46 -5.03 12.41
N ILE A 61 5.16 -5.24 12.20
CA ILE A 61 4.26 -4.19 11.70
C ILE A 61 4.20 -3.01 12.70
N SER A 62 4.20 -3.28 14.00
CA SER A 62 4.19 -2.22 15.03
C SER A 62 5.48 -1.40 15.08
N LYS A 63 6.62 -1.97 14.68
CA LYS A 63 7.87 -1.20 14.51
C LYS A 63 7.84 -0.28 13.30
N ILE A 64 7.00 -0.57 12.31
CA ILE A 64 6.85 0.21 11.07
C ILE A 64 5.78 1.29 11.24
N GLU A 65 4.58 0.91 11.72
CA GLU A 65 3.37 1.73 11.71
C GLU A 65 2.88 2.17 13.09
N GLY A 66 3.53 1.69 14.15
CA GLY A 66 3.06 1.83 15.52
C GLY A 66 2.06 0.74 15.95
N PRO A 67 1.87 0.55 17.27
CA PRO A 67 1.10 -0.57 17.82
C PRO A 67 -0.39 -0.48 17.51
N GLU A 68 -0.98 0.72 17.51
CA GLU A 68 -2.41 0.90 17.20
C GLU A 68 -2.74 0.46 15.78
N THR A 69 -1.96 0.91 14.80
CA THR A 69 -2.14 0.55 13.39
C THR A 69 -1.88 -0.95 13.18
N ALA A 70 -0.81 -1.48 13.76
CA ALA A 70 -0.46 -2.90 13.65
C ALA A 70 -1.57 -3.85 14.13
N ALA A 71 -2.30 -3.47 15.20
CA ALA A 71 -3.40 -4.26 15.72
C ALA A 71 -4.56 -4.43 14.71
N THR A 72 -4.65 -3.56 13.70
CA THR A 72 -5.71 -3.56 12.69
C THR A 72 -5.33 -4.24 11.37
N ILE A 73 -4.03 -4.48 11.16
CA ILE A 73 -3.49 -5.05 9.94
C ILE A 73 -3.46 -6.58 10.04
N LYS A 74 -3.88 -7.26 8.98
CA LYS A 74 -3.79 -8.71 8.80
C LYS A 74 -2.52 -9.12 8.07
N ASN A 75 -2.19 -8.43 6.98
CA ASN A 75 -0.96 -8.62 6.22
C ASN A 75 -0.40 -7.26 5.82
N PHE A 76 0.92 -7.14 5.82
CA PHE A 76 1.67 -5.99 5.37
C PHE A 76 2.61 -6.39 4.25
N TYR A 77 2.68 -5.57 3.21
CA TYR A 77 3.61 -5.71 2.10
C TYR A 77 4.30 -4.38 1.83
N THR A 78 5.59 -4.41 1.50
CA THR A 78 6.27 -3.22 0.98
C THR A 78 7.28 -3.57 -0.10
N PHE A 79 7.39 -2.68 -1.08
CA PHE A 79 8.46 -2.66 -2.07
C PHE A 79 8.96 -1.23 -2.19
N THR A 80 10.23 -1.04 -1.86
CA THR A 80 10.90 0.26 -1.91
C THR A 80 11.94 0.28 -3.01
N TYR A 81 12.00 1.40 -3.71
CA TYR A 81 13.08 1.80 -4.60
C TYR A 81 13.92 2.87 -3.93
N ASN A 82 15.20 2.94 -4.27
CA ASN A 82 16.06 4.05 -3.91
C ASN A 82 17.02 4.40 -5.05
N ASN A 83 17.73 5.52 -4.89
CA ASN A 83 18.81 5.91 -5.77
C ASN A 83 20.07 6.36 -5.00
N ALA A 84 21.14 6.67 -5.73
CA ALA A 84 22.41 7.11 -5.13
C ALA A 84 22.33 8.47 -4.41
N LYS A 85 21.26 9.25 -4.62
CA LYS A 85 21.02 10.55 -3.98
C LYS A 85 20.19 10.44 -2.69
N LYS A 86 19.83 9.22 -2.29
CA LYS A 86 18.93 8.92 -1.18
C LYS A 86 17.49 9.37 -1.41
N ASP A 87 17.09 9.61 -2.66
CA ASP A 87 15.66 9.69 -2.97
C ASP A 87 15.11 8.26 -2.92
N ASP A 88 13.89 8.12 -2.41
CA ASP A 88 13.17 6.86 -2.38
C ASP A 88 11.76 6.98 -2.97
N GLY A 89 11.10 5.84 -3.10
CA GLY A 89 9.75 5.73 -3.63
C GLY A 89 9.30 4.28 -3.60
N GLY A 90 8.03 4.01 -3.77
CA GLY A 90 7.55 2.64 -3.76
C GLY A 90 6.11 2.50 -3.34
N VAL A 91 5.84 1.41 -2.65
CA VAL A 91 4.51 1.06 -2.15
C VAL A 91 4.57 0.42 -0.77
N MET A 92 3.57 0.75 0.05
CA MET A 92 3.15 0.00 1.22
C MET A 92 1.71 -0.45 0.98
N VAL A 93 1.45 -1.74 1.16
CA VAL A 93 0.13 -2.32 1.03
C VAL A 93 -0.27 -2.91 2.38
N TYR A 94 -1.44 -2.50 2.85
CA TYR A 94 -2.02 -2.92 4.12
C TYR A 94 -3.30 -3.70 3.82
N GLU A 95 -3.35 -4.97 4.21
CA GLU A 95 -4.60 -5.72 4.28
C GLU A 95 -5.20 -5.52 5.67
N PHE A 96 -6.33 -4.82 5.78
CA PHE A 96 -7.01 -4.61 7.06
C PHE A 96 -7.88 -5.80 7.44
N LYS A 97 -8.03 -6.05 8.75
CA LYS A 97 -8.91 -7.11 9.28
C LYS A 97 -10.38 -6.85 8.97
N THR A 98 -10.80 -5.59 9.02
CA THR A 98 -12.18 -5.18 8.75
C THR A 98 -12.25 -3.91 7.91
N LYS A 99 -13.44 -3.65 7.34
CA LYS A 99 -13.69 -2.40 6.61
C LYS A 99 -13.63 -1.17 7.53
N THR A 100 -14.09 -1.32 8.78
CA THR A 100 -14.04 -0.25 9.79
C THR A 100 -12.61 0.14 10.10
N ASP A 101 -11.71 -0.83 10.24
CA ASP A 101 -10.28 -0.57 10.47
C ASP A 101 -9.66 0.26 9.33
N LEU A 102 -9.94 -0.13 8.08
CA LEU A 102 -9.52 0.61 6.90
C LEU A 102 -10.07 2.04 6.91
N ASP A 103 -11.36 2.22 7.18
CA ASP A 103 -11.98 3.55 7.17
C ASP A 103 -11.42 4.47 8.26
N VAL A 104 -11.14 3.93 9.45
CA VAL A 104 -10.48 4.67 10.52
C VAL A 104 -9.05 5.05 10.12
N PHE A 105 -8.30 4.15 9.48
CA PHE A 105 -6.97 4.45 8.98
C PHE A 105 -7.01 5.59 7.95
N LEU A 106 -7.91 5.53 6.97
CA LEU A 106 -8.05 6.57 5.95
C LEU A 106 -8.43 7.93 6.55
N ALA A 107 -9.32 7.95 7.55
CA ALA A 107 -9.77 9.18 8.21
C ALA A 107 -8.69 9.88 9.05
N LYS A 108 -7.65 9.15 9.48
CA LYS A 108 -6.52 9.71 10.25
C LYS A 108 -5.38 10.23 9.37
N ASN A 109 -5.39 9.93 8.07
CA ASN A 109 -4.34 10.33 7.14
C ASN A 109 -4.74 11.58 6.34
N TYR A 110 -3.75 12.23 5.75
CA TYR A 110 -3.90 13.45 4.96
C TYR A 110 -3.27 13.29 3.57
N GLU A 111 -3.75 14.08 2.60
CA GLU A 111 -3.09 14.19 1.29
C GLU A 111 -1.66 14.72 1.45
N GLN A 112 -0.74 14.12 0.70
CA GLN A 112 0.64 14.61 0.57
C GLN A 112 0.98 14.72 -0.92
N SER A 113 1.79 15.70 -1.29
CA SER A 113 2.12 15.95 -2.71
C SER A 113 2.96 14.84 -3.34
N ASN A 114 3.70 14.09 -2.52
CA ASN A 114 4.60 13.00 -2.90
C ASN A 114 4.00 11.60 -2.71
N SER A 115 2.73 11.48 -2.31
CA SER A 115 2.07 10.18 -2.10
C SER A 115 0.62 10.16 -2.58
N ARG A 116 0.08 8.95 -2.78
CA ARG A 116 -1.33 8.73 -3.12
C ARG A 116 -1.84 7.46 -2.46
N ILE A 117 -3.09 7.50 -2.02
CA ILE A 117 -3.78 6.33 -1.50
C ILE A 117 -4.73 5.74 -2.54
N LEU A 118 -4.63 4.44 -2.75
CA LEU A 118 -5.60 3.64 -3.49
C LEU A 118 -6.21 2.56 -2.59
N VAL A 119 -7.46 2.20 -2.87
CA VAL A 119 -8.20 1.17 -2.13
C VAL A 119 -8.74 0.10 -3.07
N LYS A 120 -8.62 -1.17 -2.66
CA LYS A 120 -9.28 -2.32 -3.29
C LYS A 120 -9.80 -3.26 -2.20
N GLY A 121 -11.11 -3.33 -1.98
CA GLY A 121 -11.66 -4.17 -0.91
C GLY A 121 -11.16 -3.74 0.47
N LEU A 122 -10.45 -4.62 1.19
CA LEU A 122 -9.80 -4.33 2.49
C LEU A 122 -8.34 -3.88 2.36
N PHE A 123 -7.84 -3.72 1.13
CA PHE A 123 -6.47 -3.29 0.89
C PHE A 123 -6.40 -1.76 0.77
N CYS A 124 -5.52 -1.15 1.56
CA CYS A 124 -5.00 0.19 1.34
C CYS A 124 -3.63 0.09 0.66
N ILE A 125 -3.42 0.86 -0.38
CA ILE A 125 -2.20 0.88 -1.18
C ILE A 125 -1.68 2.32 -1.13
N ASN A 126 -0.64 2.55 -0.34
CA ASN A 126 0.05 3.81 -0.26
C ASN A 126 1.24 3.80 -1.21
N ILE A 127 1.19 4.59 -2.27
CA ILE A 127 2.30 4.79 -3.20
C ILE A 127 2.96 6.14 -2.93
N TRP A 128 4.29 6.20 -3.00
CA TRP A 128 5.02 7.46 -2.83
C TRP A 128 6.23 7.56 -3.76
N SER A 129 6.71 8.78 -3.95
CA SER A 129 7.97 9.06 -4.63
C SER A 129 8.56 10.40 -4.19
N ASP A 130 9.75 10.35 -3.60
CA ASP A 130 10.54 11.51 -3.18
C ASP A 130 11.59 11.92 -4.23
N TYR A 131 11.38 11.49 -5.47
CA TYR A 131 12.25 11.81 -6.60
C TYR A 131 12.33 13.31 -6.93
N GLY A 132 13.26 14.00 -6.26
CA GLY A 132 13.47 15.44 -6.34
C GLY A 132 14.17 15.94 -7.62
N LEU A 133 14.31 15.11 -8.65
CA LEU A 133 15.04 15.47 -9.87
C LEU A 133 14.15 16.23 -10.87
N HIS A 134 14.25 17.56 -10.87
CA HIS A 134 13.66 18.40 -11.91
C HIS A 134 14.68 18.70 -13.01
N VAL A 135 14.98 17.69 -13.83
CA VAL A 135 15.82 17.84 -15.03
C VAL A 135 14.98 17.63 -16.27
N LYS A 136 15.03 18.58 -17.21
CA LYS A 136 14.29 18.49 -18.48
C LYS A 136 14.61 17.16 -19.19
N GLY A 137 13.57 16.39 -19.52
CA GLY A 137 13.70 15.07 -20.17
C GLY A 137 13.93 13.90 -19.20
N LYS A 138 13.76 14.10 -17.89
CA LYS A 138 13.72 13.04 -16.88
C LYS A 138 12.34 13.02 -16.23
N GLU A 139 11.93 11.83 -15.77
CA GLU A 139 10.76 11.66 -14.93
C GLU A 139 10.86 12.50 -13.65
N THR A 140 9.72 12.87 -13.12
CA THR A 140 9.54 13.55 -11.83
C THR A 140 8.87 12.61 -10.82
N SER A 141 8.78 13.01 -9.54
CA SER A 141 7.93 12.29 -8.57
C SER A 141 6.51 12.09 -9.07
N GLU A 142 5.93 13.09 -9.73
CA GLU A 142 4.58 13.03 -10.28
C GLU A 142 4.48 11.96 -11.40
N ASP A 143 5.49 11.84 -12.26
CA ASP A 143 5.53 10.77 -13.28
C ASP A 143 5.63 9.38 -12.65
N HIS A 144 6.43 9.22 -11.59
CA HIS A 144 6.49 7.97 -10.82
C HIS A 144 5.14 7.63 -10.18
N LEU A 145 4.50 8.60 -9.52
CA LEU A 145 3.18 8.41 -8.93
C LEU A 145 2.13 8.03 -9.98
N ASN A 146 2.14 8.66 -11.16
CA ASN A 146 1.24 8.33 -12.26
C ASN A 146 1.45 6.90 -12.77
N LYS A 147 2.70 6.42 -12.86
CA LYS A 147 2.99 5.02 -13.23
C LYS A 147 2.49 4.04 -12.19
N LEU A 148 2.78 4.28 -10.91
CA LEU A 148 2.36 3.43 -9.80
C LEU A 148 0.82 3.40 -9.68
N GLU A 149 0.16 4.55 -9.78
CA GLU A 149 -1.30 4.65 -9.77
C GLU A 149 -1.91 3.87 -10.95
N LYS A 150 -1.37 4.04 -12.17
CA LYS A 150 -1.81 3.30 -13.35
C LYS A 150 -1.67 1.79 -13.17
N TYR A 151 -0.58 1.34 -12.54
CA TYR A 151 -0.37 -0.08 -12.24
C TYR A 151 -1.48 -0.63 -11.34
N TYR A 152 -1.76 0.02 -10.21
CA TYR A 152 -2.75 -0.46 -9.24
C TYR A 152 -4.20 -0.28 -9.70
N THR A 153 -4.49 0.75 -10.49
CA THR A 153 -5.81 0.92 -11.11
C THR A 153 -6.10 -0.18 -12.14
N ASN A 154 -5.09 -0.66 -12.88
CA ASN A 154 -5.22 -1.85 -13.73
C ASN A 154 -5.51 -3.14 -12.93
N LEU A 155 -5.07 -3.20 -11.66
CA LEU A 155 -5.45 -4.26 -10.73
C LEU A 155 -6.83 -4.03 -10.10
N GLY A 156 -7.53 -2.96 -10.45
CA GLY A 156 -8.87 -2.61 -9.98
C GLY A 156 -8.90 -1.89 -8.64
N ALA A 157 -7.78 -1.31 -8.19
CA ALA A 157 -7.79 -0.36 -7.09
C ALA A 157 -8.34 1.00 -7.54
N LYS A 158 -8.89 1.77 -6.60
CA LYS A 158 -9.43 3.12 -6.86
C LYS A 158 -8.69 4.14 -6.00
N ARG A 159 -8.25 5.24 -6.61
CA ARG A 159 -7.70 6.36 -5.87
C ARG A 159 -8.74 6.94 -4.91
N VAL A 160 -8.32 7.24 -3.70
CA VAL A 160 -9.11 7.94 -2.69
C VAL A 160 -8.44 9.30 -2.47
N LYS A 161 -9.23 10.38 -2.51
CA LYS A 161 -8.75 11.69 -2.08
C LYS A 161 -8.92 11.79 -0.57
N LEU A 162 -7.83 11.93 0.16
CA LEU A 162 -7.83 12.17 1.59
C LEU A 162 -8.16 13.64 1.90
N GLN A 163 -8.36 13.93 3.19
CA GLN A 163 -8.48 15.30 3.66
C GLN A 163 -7.16 16.07 3.47
N GLU A 164 -7.27 17.35 3.13
CA GLU A 164 -6.11 18.23 3.05
C GLU A 164 -5.71 18.67 4.47
N MET A 165 -4.40 18.70 4.75
CA MET A 165 -3.92 19.18 6.03
C MET A 165 -4.21 20.67 6.13
N GLN A 166 -4.92 21.11 7.17
CA GLN A 166 -5.12 22.53 7.37
C GLN A 166 -3.76 23.18 7.69
N PRO A 167 -3.45 24.36 7.13
CA PRO A 167 -2.27 25.11 7.53
C PRO A 167 -2.34 25.34 9.04
N VAL A 168 -1.31 24.93 9.76
CA VAL A 168 -1.17 25.35 11.16
C VAL A 168 -0.79 26.83 11.10
N ASP A 169 -1.70 27.71 11.49
CA ASP A 169 -1.39 29.12 11.63
C ASP A 169 -0.19 29.24 12.58
N ALA A 170 0.90 29.82 12.08
CA ALA A 170 2.15 30.02 12.81
C ALA A 170 2.03 31.15 13.83
N THR A 171 0.98 31.13 14.65
CA THR A 171 0.79 32.03 15.78
C THR A 171 0.71 31.18 17.02
N ASP A 172 1.88 30.89 17.59
CA ASP A 172 2.17 30.86 19.03
C ASP A 172 3.59 30.28 19.21
N GLN A 173 4.59 31.13 18.96
CA GLN A 173 5.93 31.03 19.54
C GLN A 173 6.24 32.33 20.27
#